data_AF-A0A317HGN3-F1
#
_entry.id   AF-A0A317HGN3-F1
#
_cell.length_a   1.000
_cell.length_b   1.000
_cell.length_c   1.000
_cell.angle_alpha   90.00
_cell.angle_beta   90.00
_cell.angle_gamma   90.00
#
_symmetry.space_group_name_H-M   'P 1'
#
loop_
_entity.id
_entity.type
_entity.pdbx_description
1 polymer ?
#
loop_
_entity_poly.entity_id
_entity_poly.type
_entity_poly.pdbx_seq_one_letter_code
_entity_poly.pdbx_strand_id
1 'polypeptide(L)' 'MEDTLSTERKERRGFASMSPEKQREIASKGGRAAHEKGTAHEWTADEARSAGRKGG' A
#
# COMPACT_ATOMS: atom_id res chain seq x y z
N MET A 1 17.93 40.68 -10.85
CA MET A 1 17.38 40.11 -9.60
C MET A 1 16.07 39.46 -9.97
N GLU A 2 16.14 38.22 -10.46
CA GLU A 2 14.96 37.48 -10.95
C GLU A 2 15.15 36.01 -10.58
N ASP A 3 15.04 35.72 -9.29
CA ASP A 3 14.88 34.36 -8.78
C ASP A 3 13.52 33.84 -9.24
N THR A 4 13.55 33.04 -10.30
CA THR A 4 12.41 32.26 -10.76
C THR A 4 12.09 31.20 -9.72
N LEU A 5 11.28 31.58 -8.73
CA LEU A 5 10.65 30.71 -7.74
C LEU A 5 9.64 29.77 -8.41
N SER A 6 10.10 28.88 -9.27
CA SER A 6 9.34 27.67 -9.60
C SER A 6 9.64 26.63 -8.53
N THR A 7 9.14 26.88 -7.32
CA THR A 7 8.90 25.79 -6.39
C THR A 7 7.79 24.95 -7.03
N GLU A 8 8.20 23.96 -7.82
CA GLU A 8 7.31 22.87 -8.20
C GLU A 8 6.72 22.35 -6.90
N ARG A 9 5.46 22.71 -6.66
CA ARG A 9 4.66 22.21 -5.54
C ARG A 9 4.83 20.71 -5.60
N LYS A 10 5.61 20.15 -4.66
CA LYS A 10 5.90 18.72 -4.61
C LYS A 10 4.54 18.04 -4.47
N GLU A 11 3.96 17.65 -5.60
CA GLU A 11 2.67 16.98 -5.69
C GLU A 11 2.70 15.88 -4.64
N ARG A 12 1.63 15.73 -3.86
CA ARG A 12 1.55 14.69 -2.83
C ARG A 12 1.55 13.34 -3.56
N ARG A 13 2.76 12.81 -3.81
CA ARG A 13 3.03 11.56 -4.53
C ARG A 13 3.20 10.44 -3.51
N GLY A 14 3.13 9.20 -3.99
CA GLY A 14 3.32 8.01 -3.17
C GLY A 14 2.03 7.45 -2.57
N PHE A 15 2.12 6.24 -2.05
CA PHE A 15 0.98 5.44 -1.59
C PHE A 15 0.17 6.15 -0.50
N ALA A 16 0.84 6.73 0.49
CA ALA A 16 0.20 7.45 1.60
C ALA A 16 -0.53 8.74 1.16
N SER A 17 -0.20 9.28 -0.01
CA SER A 17 -0.83 10.49 -0.55
C SER A 17 -2.09 10.20 -1.38
N MET A 18 -2.39 8.93 -1.65
CA MET A 18 -3.57 8.54 -2.43
C MET A 18 -4.85 8.55 -1.57
N SER A 19 -6.03 8.53 -2.21
CA SER A 19 -7.30 8.34 -1.49
C SER A 19 -7.34 6.98 -0.77
N PRO A 20 -8.06 6.87 0.37
CA PRO A 20 -8.17 5.61 1.12
C PRO A 20 -8.68 4.43 0.29
N GLU A 21 -9.61 4.69 -0.62
CA GLU A 21 -10.19 3.69 -1.52
C GLU A 21 -9.12 3.12 -2.46
N LYS A 22 -8.32 4.01 -3.08
CA LYS A 22 -7.25 3.63 -3.99
C LYS A 22 -6.13 2.90 -3.26
N GLN A 23 -5.79 3.32 -2.03
CA GLN A 23 -4.83 2.60 -1.19
C GLN A 23 -5.33 1.19 -0.88
N ARG A 24 -6.59 1.03 -0.47
CA ARG A 24 -7.20 -0.28 -0.18
C ARG A 24 -7.21 -1.18 -1.41
N GLU A 25 -7.55 -0.65 -2.57
CA GLU A 25 -7.55 -1.41 -3.82
C GLU A 25 -6.15 -1.93 -4.18
N ILE A 26 -5.14 -1.04 -4.13
CA ILE A 26 -3.75 -1.40 -4.42
C ILE A 26 -3.22 -2.41 -3.39
N ALA A 27 -3.47 -2.21 -2.10
CA ALA A 27 -3.07 -3.16 -1.05
C ALA A 27 -3.72 -4.54 -1.27
N SER A 28 -5.02 -4.56 -1.60
CA SER A 28 -5.76 -5.80 -1.86
C SER A 28 -5.21 -6.53 -3.09
N LYS A 29 -4.86 -5.80 -4.16
CA LYS A 29 -4.20 -6.37 -5.35
C LYS A 29 -2.81 -6.91 -5.03
N GLY A 30 -2.03 -6.18 -4.23
CA GLY A 30 -0.69 -6.61 -3.80
C GLY A 30 -0.72 -7.92 -3.00
N GLY A 31 -1.64 -8.05 -2.06
CA GLY A 31 -1.84 -9.29 -1.29
C GLY A 31 -2.21 -10.48 -2.18
N ARG A 32 -3.20 -10.32 -3.07
CA ARG A 32 -3.59 -11.37 -4.01
C ARG A 32 -2.46 -11.79 -4.95
N ALA A 33 -1.76 -10.83 -5.53
CA ALA A 33 -0.64 -11.10 -6.42
C ALA A 33 0.51 -11.83 -5.72
N ALA A 34 0.76 -11.55 -4.45
CA ALA A 34 1.79 -12.24 -3.67
C ALA A 34 1.43 -13.71 -3.39
N HIS A 35 0.14 -13.99 -3.16
CA HIS A 35 -0.38 -15.36 -3.05
C HIS A 35 -0.34 -16.09 -4.40
N GLU A 36 -0.83 -15.48 -5.47
CA GLU A 36 -0.82 -16.05 -6.83
C GLU A 36 0.59 -16.39 -7.32
N LYS A 37 1.59 -15.55 -6.98
CA LYS A 37 2.99 -15.75 -7.37
C LYS A 37 3.73 -16.76 -6.49
N GLY A 38 3.11 -17.30 -5.43
CA GLY A 38 3.75 -18.22 -4.49
C GLY A 38 4.91 -17.59 -3.69
N THR A 39 5.03 -16.27 -3.71
CA THR A 39 6.05 -15.53 -2.94
C THR A 39 5.60 -15.23 -1.52
N ALA A 40 4.29 -15.27 -1.27
CA ALA A 40 3.73 -15.19 0.07
C ALA A 40 3.68 -16.57 0.71
N HIS A 41 3.91 -16.64 2.03
CA HIS A 41 3.57 -17.82 2.82
C HIS A 41 2.06 -18.05 2.67
N GLU A 42 1.65 -19.27 2.29
CA GLU A 42 0.24 -19.65 2.30
C GLU A 42 -0.24 -19.73 3.74
N TRP A 43 -0.82 -18.64 4.23
CA TRP A 43 -1.52 -18.68 5.50
C TRP A 43 -2.77 -19.51 5.37
N THR A 44 -2.89 -20.48 6.27
CA THR A 44 -4.19 -21.08 6.55
C THR A 44 -5.14 -20.00 7.07
N ALA A 45 -6.44 -20.16 6.86
CA ALA A 45 -7.43 -19.16 7.31
C ALA A 45 -7.33 -18.86 8.82
N ASP A 46 -6.88 -19.84 9.62
CA ASP A 46 -6.67 -19.70 11.06
C ASP A 46 -5.42 -18.91 11.41
N GLU A 47 -4.34 -19.07 10.64
CA GLU A 47 -3.10 -18.33 10.80
C GLU A 47 -3.28 -16.85 10.42
N ALA A 48 -3.97 -16.57 9.31
CA ALA A 48 -4.28 -15.20 8.87
C ALA A 48 -5.14 -14.45 9.91
N ARG A 49 -6.16 -15.11 10.48
CA ARG A 49 -6.98 -14.53 11.56
C ARG A 49 -6.17 -14.27 12.82
N SER A 50 -5.28 -15.19 13.18
CA SER A 50 -4.43 -15.07 14.38
C SER A 50 -3.43 -13.92 14.24
N ALA A 51 -2.78 -13.79 13.08
CA ALA A 51 -1.89 -12.69 12.76
C ALA A 51 -2.63 -11.34 12.75
N GLY A 52 -3.81 -11.27 12.13
CA GLY A 52 -4.65 -10.07 12.12
C GLY A 52 -5.12 -9.65 13.53
N ARG A 53 -5.42 -10.61 14.41
CA ARG A 53 -5.76 -10.32 15.82
C ARG A 53 -4.56 -9.85 16.64
N LYS A 54 -3.36 -10.34 16.35
CA LYS A 54 -2.12 -9.96 17.07
C LYS A 54 -1.55 -8.62 16.62
N GLY A 55 -1.80 -8.22 15.36
CA GLY A 55 -1.24 -7.00 14.75
C GLY A 55 -2.21 -5.82 14.62
N GLY A 56 -3.41 -5.91 15.19
CA GLY A 56 -4.37 -4.81 15.25
C GLY A 56 -4.10 -3.84 16.39
#